data_AF-A0A090WNQ3-F1
#
_entry.id   AF-A0A090WNQ3-F1
#
_cell.length_a   1.000
_cell.length_b   1.000
_cell.length_c   1.000
_cell.angle_alpha   90.00
_cell.angle_beta   90.00
_cell.angle_gamma   90.00
#
_symmetry.space_group_name_H-M   'P 1'
#
loop_
_entity.id
_entity.type
_entity.pdbx_description
1 polymer ?
#
loop_
_entity_poly.entity_id
_entity_poly.type
_entity_poly.pdbx_seq_one_letter_code
_entity_poly.pdbx_strand_id
1 'polypeptide(L)'
;MSIILTEMLFKLEKCVSSKDKKSSQISKSTIGWHLDHALKVINSVSEQAIDSNPETYKSNFSFMRVVLFKLGFFPRGKARAPKSVRPPETIVETEIHNQLQVARTYVKKLETLPKNAYFNHPMFGMINKKQTVRFLEIHTNHHLKIIRDILKS
;
A
#
# COMPACT_ATOMS: atom_id res chain seq x y z
N MET A 1 -4.46 -4.09 16.98
CA MET A 1 -4.77 -3.70 15.60
C MET A 1 -3.90 -2.52 15.20
N SER A 2 -3.22 -2.48 14.04
CA SER A 2 -2.74 -1.18 13.51
C SER A 2 -3.99 -0.36 13.15
N ILE A 3 -4.46 0.44 14.12
CA ILE A 3 -5.69 1.23 14.01
C ILE A 3 -5.68 2.05 12.71
N ILE A 4 -4.50 2.60 12.38
CA ILE A 4 -4.28 3.40 11.18
C ILE A 4 -4.54 2.62 9.89
N LEU A 5 -3.95 1.43 9.72
CA LEU A 5 -4.15 0.64 8.50
C LEU A 5 -5.60 0.15 8.37
N THR A 6 -6.22 -0.25 9.48
CA THR A 6 -7.64 -0.65 9.48
C THR A 6 -8.55 0.49 9.06
N GLU A 7 -8.33 1.70 9.58
CA GLU A 7 -9.07 2.89 9.14
C GLU A 7 -8.82 3.22 7.66
N MET A 8 -7.59 3.03 7.18
CA MET A 8 -7.27 3.25 5.76
C MET A 8 -8.00 2.26 4.85
N LEU A 9 -8.07 0.97 5.22
CA LEU A 9 -8.87 -0.02 4.49
C LEU A 9 -10.35 0.35 4.44
N PHE A 10 -10.91 0.85 5.54
CA PHE A 10 -12.29 1.36 5.55
C PHE A 10 -12.47 2.59 4.63
N LYS A 11 -11.49 3.50 4.59
CA LYS A 11 -11.51 4.65 3.67
C LYS A 11 -11.43 4.22 2.20
N LEU A 12 -10.62 3.20 1.89
CA LEU A 12 -10.56 2.63 0.53
C LEU A 12 -11.90 2.00 0.14
N GLU A 13 -12.48 1.17 1.01
CA GLU A 13 -13.77 0.51 0.80
C GLU A 13 -14.90 1.50 0.51
N LYS A 14 -14.95 2.62 1.26
CA LYS A 14 -15.93 3.69 1.01
C LYS A 14 -15.85 4.34 -0.38
N CYS A 15 -14.71 4.20 -1.07
CA CYS A 15 -14.50 4.78 -2.38
C CYS A 15 -14.82 3.82 -3.54
N VAL A 16 -15.18 2.57 -3.25
CA VAL A 16 -15.41 1.51 -4.26
C VAL A 16 -16.52 1.89 -5.25
N SER A 17 -17.63 2.45 -4.76
CA SER A 17 -18.76 2.91 -5.60
C SER A 17 -18.37 4.03 -6.58
N SER A 18 -17.23 4.69 -6.36
CA SER A 18 -16.69 5.73 -7.24
C SER A 18 -15.55 5.23 -8.13
N LYS A 19 -15.34 3.91 -8.27
CA LYS A 19 -14.19 3.32 -8.97
C LYS A 19 -13.98 3.85 -10.41
N ASP A 20 -15.05 4.18 -11.11
CA ASP A 20 -14.98 4.59 -12.52
C ASP A 20 -14.71 6.10 -12.69
N LYS A 21 -14.75 6.88 -11.59
CA LYS A 21 -14.41 8.31 -11.64
C LYS A 21 -12.92 8.52 -11.94
N LYS A 22 -12.64 9.59 -12.66
CA LYS A 22 -11.29 9.99 -13.08
C LYS A 22 -11.21 11.50 -13.24
N SER A 23 -10.05 12.07 -12.93
CA SER A 23 -9.69 13.45 -13.25
C SER A 23 -8.28 13.50 -13.81
N SER A 24 -8.15 13.77 -15.11
CA SER A 24 -6.86 13.76 -15.83
C SER A 24 -5.89 14.84 -15.34
N GLN A 25 -6.40 15.92 -14.73
CA GLN A 25 -5.61 16.95 -14.09
C GLN A 25 -4.92 16.46 -12.81
N ILE A 26 -5.53 15.49 -12.10
CA ILE A 26 -5.02 14.92 -10.85
C ILE A 26 -4.22 13.64 -11.09
N SER A 27 -4.77 12.73 -11.89
CA SER A 27 -4.19 11.42 -12.19
C SER A 27 -4.59 10.93 -13.58
N LYS A 28 -3.67 10.25 -14.26
CA LYS A 28 -3.98 9.57 -15.52
C LYS A 28 -4.88 8.34 -15.32
N SER A 29 -4.98 7.84 -14.09
CA SER A 29 -5.71 6.63 -13.73
C SER A 29 -7.04 6.92 -13.03
N THR A 30 -7.95 5.95 -13.03
CA THR A 30 -9.25 6.03 -12.33
C THR A 30 -9.08 5.81 -10.83
N ILE A 31 -10.13 6.10 -10.05
CA ILE A 31 -10.19 5.74 -8.62
C ILE A 31 -10.01 4.22 -8.45
N GLY A 32 -10.64 3.40 -9.28
CA GLY A 32 -10.55 1.94 -9.25
C GLY A 32 -9.12 1.45 -9.40
N TRP A 33 -8.33 2.08 -10.28
CA TRP A 33 -6.91 1.77 -10.41
C TRP A 33 -6.13 2.04 -9.11
N HIS A 34 -6.42 3.16 -8.44
CA HIS A 34 -5.76 3.49 -7.18
C HIS A 34 -6.19 2.56 -6.04
N LEU A 35 -7.45 2.14 -6.00
CA LEU A 35 -7.96 1.15 -5.05
C LEU A 35 -7.27 -0.20 -5.23
N ASP A 36 -7.32 -0.75 -6.45
CA ASP A 36 -6.72 -2.05 -6.78
C ASP A 36 -5.21 -2.05 -6.50
N HIS A 37 -4.50 -1.01 -6.95
CA HIS A 37 -3.06 -0.91 -6.72
C HIS A 37 -2.72 -0.82 -5.23
N ALA A 38 -3.45 -0.01 -4.46
CA ALA A 38 -3.24 0.12 -3.02
C ALA A 38 -3.43 -1.23 -2.31
N LEU A 39 -4.48 -1.97 -2.65
CA LEU A 39 -4.77 -3.26 -2.04
C LEU A 39 -3.75 -4.33 -2.43
N LYS A 40 -3.33 -4.39 -3.70
CA LYS A 40 -2.25 -5.29 -4.14
C LYS A 40 -0.95 -5.05 -3.40
N VAL A 41 -0.57 -3.78 -3.20
CA VAL A 41 0.62 -3.45 -2.42
C VAL A 41 0.46 -3.89 -0.97
N ILE A 42 -0.67 -3.60 -0.32
CA ILE A 42 -0.92 -4.08 1.05
C ILE A 42 -0.81 -5.59 1.12
N ASN A 43 -1.47 -6.32 0.22
CA ASN A 43 -1.51 -7.78 0.24
C ASN A 43 -0.13 -8.38 0.00
N SER A 44 0.52 -8.02 -1.11
CA SER A 44 1.82 -8.59 -1.49
C SER A 44 2.95 -8.25 -0.52
N VAL A 45 2.97 -7.03 0.02
CA VAL A 45 4.00 -6.64 0.99
C VAL A 45 3.79 -7.30 2.34
N SER A 46 2.53 -7.44 2.77
CA SER A 46 2.23 -8.11 4.03
C SER A 46 2.54 -9.60 3.94
N GLU A 47 2.18 -10.26 2.85
CA GLU A 47 2.49 -11.67 2.57
C GLU A 47 4.00 -11.91 2.63
N GLN A 48 4.80 -11.13 1.91
CA GLN A 48 6.26 -11.26 1.95
C GLN A 48 6.84 -11.05 3.35
N ALA A 49 6.28 -10.14 4.15
CA ALA A 49 6.69 -9.96 5.53
C ALA A 49 6.30 -11.15 6.42
N ILE A 50 5.12 -11.73 6.21
CA ILE A 50 4.64 -12.92 6.92
C ILE A 50 5.53 -14.13 6.60
N ASP A 51 5.91 -14.30 5.34
CA ASP A 51 6.68 -15.45 4.86
C ASP A 51 8.20 -15.30 5.05
N SER A 52 8.66 -14.12 5.50
CA SER A 52 10.08 -13.87 5.73
C SER A 52 10.64 -14.67 6.91
N ASN A 53 11.91 -15.07 6.82
CA ASN A 53 12.64 -15.63 7.96
C ASN A 53 13.28 -14.49 8.79
N PRO A 54 12.84 -14.21 10.03
CA PRO A 54 13.39 -13.11 10.83
C PRO A 54 14.89 -13.22 11.12
N GLU A 55 15.45 -14.43 11.13
CA GLU A 55 16.88 -14.67 11.40
C GLU A 55 17.79 -14.22 10.24
N THR A 56 17.24 -14.09 9.03
CA THR A 56 18.01 -13.65 7.85
C THR A 56 17.91 -12.15 7.61
N TYR A 57 17.26 -11.40 8.50
CA TYR A 57 17.12 -9.95 8.38
C TYR A 57 18.48 -9.23 8.44
N LYS A 58 18.72 -8.35 7.47
CA LYS A 58 19.89 -7.48 7.44
C LYS A 58 19.45 -6.02 7.36
N SER A 59 19.77 -5.25 8.40
CA SER A 59 19.58 -3.81 8.37
C SER A 59 20.44 -3.18 7.29
N ASN A 60 19.85 -2.32 6.47
CA ASN A 60 20.56 -1.53 5.45
C ASN A 60 20.22 -0.05 5.62
N PHE A 61 21.17 0.86 5.42
CA PHE A 61 20.87 2.29 5.40
C PHE A 61 20.32 2.70 4.02
N SER A 62 19.31 3.58 4.01
CA SER A 62 18.80 4.22 2.80
C SER A 62 18.41 5.65 3.14
N PHE A 63 19.20 6.61 2.66
CA PHE A 63 18.94 8.04 2.89
C PHE A 63 17.54 8.44 2.39
N MET A 64 17.17 7.98 1.18
CA MET A 64 15.84 8.21 0.63
C MET A 64 14.72 7.65 1.52
N ARG A 65 14.87 6.43 2.04
CA ARG A 65 13.89 5.84 2.96
C ARG A 65 13.72 6.70 4.21
N VAL A 66 14.83 7.14 4.82
CA VAL A 66 14.81 7.97 6.03
C VAL A 66 14.02 9.26 5.78
N VAL A 67 14.34 9.97 4.69
CA VAL A 67 13.66 11.23 4.34
C VAL A 67 12.16 11.00 4.09
N LEU A 68 11.80 10.05 3.22
CA LEU A 68 10.40 9.81 2.85
C LEU A 68 9.56 9.29 4.02
N PHE A 69 10.13 8.44 4.89
CA PHE A 69 9.39 7.89 6.04
C PHE A 69 9.19 8.92 7.14
N LYS A 70 10.18 9.80 7.35
CA LYS A 70 10.09 10.93 8.28
C LYS A 70 9.06 11.95 7.80
N LEU A 71 9.05 12.30 6.51
CA LEU A 71 8.06 13.21 5.93
C LEU A 71 6.67 12.57 5.80
N GLY A 72 6.59 11.24 5.74
CA GLY A 72 5.32 10.51 5.62
C GLY A 72 4.64 10.71 4.26
N PHE A 73 5.43 10.87 3.19
CA PHE A 73 4.94 11.27 1.88
C PHE A 73 5.73 10.61 0.74
N PHE A 74 5.01 10.21 -0.32
CA PHE A 74 5.58 9.84 -1.60
C PHE A 74 5.17 10.83 -2.70
N PRO A 75 6.11 11.37 -3.49
CA PRO A 75 5.82 12.34 -4.55
C PRO A 75 5.07 11.70 -5.72
N ARG A 76 4.05 12.39 -6.21
CA ARG A 76 3.26 11.95 -7.38
C ARG A 76 4.12 11.94 -8.64
N GLY A 77 3.89 10.94 -9.51
CA GLY A 77 4.52 10.85 -10.82
C GLY A 77 6.03 10.53 -10.85
N LYS A 78 6.66 10.31 -9.68
CA LYS A 78 8.11 10.02 -9.60
C LYS A 78 8.46 8.52 -9.65
N ALA A 79 7.49 7.65 -9.38
CA ALA A 79 7.68 6.20 -9.40
C ALA A 79 6.64 5.52 -10.31
N ARG A 80 7.04 4.39 -10.89
CA ARG A 80 6.14 3.51 -11.66
C ARG A 80 5.78 2.30 -10.80
N ALA A 81 4.51 1.91 -10.81
CA ALA A 81 4.07 0.69 -10.12
C ALA A 81 4.76 -0.55 -10.74
N PRO A 82 5.34 -1.45 -9.92
CA PRO A 82 5.88 -2.72 -10.39
C PRO A 82 4.82 -3.58 -11.08
N LYS A 83 5.23 -4.42 -12.03
CA LYS A 83 4.32 -5.31 -12.78
C LYS A 83 3.46 -6.18 -11.86
N SER A 84 4.04 -6.69 -10.77
CA SER A 84 3.38 -7.59 -9.81
C SER A 84 2.20 -6.96 -9.07
N VAL A 85 2.17 -5.64 -8.94
CA VAL A 85 1.12 -4.90 -8.23
C VAL A 85 0.39 -3.92 -9.15
N ARG A 86 0.55 -4.08 -10.46
CA ARG A 86 -0.17 -3.26 -11.44
C ARG A 86 -1.62 -3.76 -11.53
N PRO A 87 -2.61 -2.84 -11.53
CA PRO A 87 -3.99 -3.22 -11.81
C PRO A 87 -4.18 -3.86 -13.18
N PRO A 88 -5.14 -4.78 -13.32
CA PRO A 88 -5.54 -5.32 -14.63
C PRO A 88 -6.16 -4.21 -15.50
N GLU A 89 -6.41 -4.52 -16.77
CA GLU A 89 -7.12 -3.60 -17.66
C GLU A 89 -8.57 -3.37 -17.20
N THR A 90 -9.27 -4.45 -16.86
CA THR A 90 -10.63 -4.40 -16.34
C THR A 90 -10.62 -4.60 -14.83
N ILE A 91 -11.07 -3.58 -14.10
CA ILE A 91 -11.17 -3.62 -12.64
C ILE A 91 -12.61 -3.90 -12.24
N VAL A 92 -12.84 -5.06 -11.66
CA VAL A 92 -14.15 -5.54 -11.22
C VAL A 92 -14.30 -5.28 -9.73
N GLU A 93 -15.48 -4.78 -9.33
CA GLU A 93 -15.78 -4.42 -7.95
C GLU A 93 -15.68 -5.60 -6.98
N THR A 94 -16.16 -6.78 -7.39
CA THR A 94 -16.06 -8.02 -6.60
C THR A 94 -14.61 -8.36 -6.25
N GLU A 95 -13.68 -8.13 -7.17
CA GLU A 95 -12.26 -8.39 -6.94
C GLU A 95 -11.62 -7.36 -6.00
N ILE A 96 -12.09 -6.11 -5.99
CA ILE A 96 -11.68 -5.14 -4.97
C ILE A 96 -12.13 -5.60 -3.57
N HIS A 97 -13.35 -6.12 -3.45
CA HIS A 97 -13.85 -6.65 -2.17
C HIS A 97 -13.09 -7.90 -1.70
N ASN A 98 -12.76 -8.81 -2.62
CA ASN A 98 -11.90 -9.96 -2.31
C ASN A 98 -10.55 -9.50 -1.76
N GLN A 99 -9.89 -8.56 -2.44
CA GLN A 99 -8.62 -8.01 -1.99
C GLN A 99 -8.72 -7.29 -0.64
N LEU A 100 -9.83 -6.61 -0.34
CA LEU A 100 -10.08 -5.99 0.97
C LEU A 100 -10.15 -7.05 2.08
N GLN A 101 -10.81 -8.18 1.85
CA GLN A 101 -10.89 -9.26 2.85
C GLN A 101 -9.52 -9.86 3.15
N VAL A 102 -8.71 -10.10 2.11
CA VAL A 102 -7.31 -10.53 2.26
C VAL A 102 -6.50 -9.50 3.03
N ALA A 103 -6.62 -8.22 2.66
CA ALA A 103 -5.89 -7.12 3.29
C ALA A 103 -6.21 -7.00 4.79
N ARG A 104 -7.49 -7.15 5.18
CA ARG A 104 -7.89 -7.15 6.59
C ARG A 104 -7.24 -8.30 7.37
N THR A 105 -7.15 -9.48 6.75
CA THR A 105 -6.51 -10.65 7.36
C THR A 105 -5.01 -10.45 7.52
N TYR A 106 -4.35 -9.94 6.49
CA TYR A 106 -2.91 -9.71 6.51
C TYR A 106 -2.50 -8.56 7.44
N VAL A 107 -3.26 -7.46 7.49
CA VAL A 107 -3.04 -6.37 8.44
C VAL A 107 -3.10 -6.87 9.89
N LYS A 108 -4.05 -7.77 10.22
CA LYS A 108 -4.10 -8.43 11.53
C LYS A 108 -2.85 -9.27 11.81
N LYS A 109 -2.40 -10.07 10.84
CA LYS A 109 -1.21 -10.92 10.99
C LYS A 109 0.08 -10.10 11.17
N LEU A 110 0.22 -8.97 10.48
CA LEU A 110 1.40 -8.10 10.61
C LEU A 110 1.70 -7.72 12.06
N GLU A 111 0.69 -7.63 12.92
CA GLU A 111 0.84 -7.23 14.33
C GLU A 111 1.52 -8.27 15.19
N THR A 112 1.35 -9.55 14.87
CA THR A 112 1.92 -10.66 15.64
C THR A 112 3.29 -11.07 15.12
N LEU A 113 3.74 -10.51 13.99
CA LEU A 113 5.04 -10.87 13.42
C LEU A 113 6.21 -10.52 14.37
N PRO A 114 7.30 -11.30 14.33
CA PRO A 114 8.55 -10.95 14.98
C PRO A 114 9.08 -9.58 14.53
N LYS A 115 9.85 -8.91 15.39
CA LYS A 115 10.42 -7.58 15.11
C LYS A 115 11.21 -7.53 13.79
N ASN A 116 11.94 -8.60 13.49
CA ASN A 116 12.82 -8.72 12.34
C ASN A 116 12.16 -9.38 11.12
N ALA A 117 10.88 -9.78 11.19
CA ALA A 117 10.14 -10.10 9.97
C ALA A 117 10.25 -8.91 8.99
N TYR A 118 10.44 -9.16 7.71
CA TYR A 118 10.85 -8.12 6.78
C TYR A 118 10.25 -8.26 5.39
N PHE A 119 10.14 -7.12 4.70
CA PHE A 119 9.90 -7.07 3.26
C PHE A 119 11.17 -6.56 2.56
N ASN A 120 11.60 -7.22 1.48
CA ASN A 120 12.73 -6.77 0.68
C ASN A 120 12.27 -5.80 -0.42
N HIS A 121 12.26 -4.50 -0.10
CA HIS A 121 11.80 -3.47 -1.02
C HIS A 121 12.89 -3.12 -2.06
N PRO A 122 12.58 -3.09 -3.38
CA PRO A 122 13.59 -2.92 -4.44
C PRO A 122 14.53 -1.71 -4.28
N MET A 123 14.02 -0.58 -3.78
CA MET A 123 14.81 0.65 -3.55
C MET A 123 15.27 0.85 -2.10
N PHE A 124 14.64 0.14 -1.15
CA PHE A 124 14.83 0.42 0.27
C PHE A 124 15.52 -0.75 1.00
N GLY A 125 15.82 -1.85 0.31
CA GLY A 125 16.34 -3.08 0.89
C GLY A 125 15.37 -3.72 1.88
N MET A 126 15.91 -4.54 2.80
CA MET A 126 15.13 -5.20 3.83
C MET A 126 14.61 -4.19 4.84
N ILE A 127 13.29 -3.98 4.82
CA ILE A 127 12.59 -3.18 5.82
C ILE A 127 11.91 -4.10 6.82
N ASN A 128 12.18 -3.89 8.11
CA ASN A 128 11.61 -4.73 9.18
C ASN A 128 10.12 -4.45 9.39
N LYS A 129 9.46 -5.25 10.23
CA LYS A 129 8.03 -5.14 10.56
C LYS A 129 7.55 -3.71 10.76
N LYS A 130 8.25 -2.94 11.61
CA LYS A 130 7.86 -1.54 11.92
C LYS A 130 7.95 -0.66 10.68
N GLN A 131 9.01 -0.82 9.89
CA GLN A 131 9.22 -0.09 8.65
C GLN A 131 8.24 -0.54 7.55
N THR A 132 7.89 -1.81 7.48
CA THR A 132 6.86 -2.37 6.58
C THR A 132 5.50 -1.75 6.86
N VAL A 133 5.06 -1.74 8.12
CA VAL A 133 3.80 -1.08 8.51
C VAL A 133 3.84 0.40 8.14
N ARG A 134 4.94 1.09 8.44
CA ARG A 134 5.12 2.51 8.09
C ARG A 134 5.08 2.75 6.58
N PHE A 135 5.68 1.87 5.79
CA PHE A 135 5.65 1.93 4.33
C PHE A 135 4.21 1.84 3.82
N LEU A 136 3.46 0.85 4.30
CA LEU A 136 2.06 0.64 3.94
C LEU A 136 1.21 1.87 4.28
N GLU A 137 1.35 2.43 5.48
CA GLU A 137 0.62 3.65 5.88
C GLU A 137 0.88 4.82 4.92
N ILE A 138 2.15 5.08 4.59
CA ILE A 138 2.52 6.19 3.71
C ILE A 138 2.00 5.96 2.29
N HIS A 139 2.17 4.74 1.77
CA HIS A 139 1.71 4.35 0.44
C HIS A 139 0.19 4.46 0.32
N THR A 140 -0.54 3.87 1.26
CA THR A 140 -2.01 3.91 1.24
C THR A 140 -2.54 5.33 1.43
N ASN A 141 -1.94 6.13 2.32
CA ASN A 141 -2.29 7.53 2.47
C ASN A 141 -2.04 8.34 1.18
N HIS A 142 -0.95 8.05 0.46
CA HIS A 142 -0.67 8.67 -0.83
C HIS A 142 -1.82 8.41 -1.82
N HIS A 143 -2.32 7.17 -1.92
CA HIS A 143 -3.46 6.84 -2.78
C HIS A 143 -4.77 7.46 -2.31
N LEU A 144 -5.05 7.44 -1.02
CA LEU A 144 -6.24 8.10 -0.46
C LEU A 144 -6.24 9.61 -0.73
N LYS A 145 -5.07 10.28 -0.73
CA LYS A 145 -4.96 11.69 -1.13
C LYS A 145 -5.32 11.88 -2.60
N ILE A 146 -4.83 11.03 -3.50
CA ILE A 146 -5.17 11.11 -4.93
C ILE A 146 -6.67 10.91 -5.15
N ILE A 147 -7.25 9.88 -4.53
CA ILE A 147 -8.69 9.57 -4.62
C ILE A 147 -9.52 10.75 -4.11
N ARG A 148 -9.15 11.32 -2.96
CA ARG A 148 -9.82 12.50 -2.40
C ARG A 148 -9.79 13.68 -3.36
N ASP A 149 -8.67 13.93 -4.01
CA ASP A 149 -8.53 15.05 -4.94
C ASP A 149 -9.37 14.82 -6.21
N ILE A 150 -9.43 13.58 -6.74
CA ILE A 150 -10.32 13.23 -7.86
C ILE A 150 -11.80 13.42 -7.48
N LEU A 151 -12.18 13.07 -6.25
CA LEU A 151 -13.57 13.23 -5.78
C LEU A 151 -13.99 14.69 -5.58
N LYS A 152 -13.03 15.60 -5.46
CA LYS A 152 -13.26 17.04 -5.29
C LYS A 152 -13.18 17.84 -6.59
N SER A 153 -12.71 17.21 -7.68
CA SER A 153 -12.59 17.85 -9.00
C SER A 153 -13.82 17.69 -9.85
#